data_AF-H1VL65-F1
#
_entry.id   AF-H1VL65-F1
#
_cell.length_a   1.000
_cell.length_b   1.000
_cell.length_c   1.000
_cell.angle_alpha   90.00
_cell.angle_beta   90.00
_cell.angle_gamma   90.00
#
_symmetry.space_group_name_H-M   'P 1'
#
loop_
_entity.id
_entity.type
_entity.pdbx_description
1 polymer ?
#
loop_
_entity_poly.entity_id
_entity_poly.type
_entity_poly.pdbx_seq_one_letter_code
_entity_poly.pdbx_strand_id
1 'polypeptide(L)'
;MAVPSGFAMSEDISRLSLEQGRDPPHPPAPKPSANGIIAFDITSKFTTAAGTLSPGELVKDGFFTLFESVGALEIMDPKMDSGCLEAEDSLDVDYDVSRPLLPEEVLGIIDQLLCHEMSWHVGYPLSQTVLTSVYVESILMPKPATIDDAHFIRNASGTPPSPMHAVLRAYCLGLLKTCGNVNERIKNEHYYEGLT
;
A
#
# COMPACT_ATOMS: atom_id res chain seq x y z
N MET A 1 -39.55 -16.05 47.47
CA MET A 1 -38.24 -16.73 47.41
C MET A 1 -37.85 -16.84 45.95
N ALA A 2 -36.57 -16.59 45.64
CA ALA A 2 -36.05 -16.03 44.39
C ALA A 2 -36.19 -16.89 43.11
N VAL A 3 -36.28 -16.20 41.97
CA VAL A 3 -35.85 -16.70 40.65
C VAL A 3 -34.63 -15.86 40.26
N PRO A 4 -33.44 -16.42 40.05
CA PRO A 4 -32.27 -15.61 39.76
C PRO A 4 -32.25 -15.17 38.29
N SER A 5 -31.85 -13.92 38.15
CA SER A 5 -31.52 -13.18 36.94
C SER A 5 -30.27 -13.71 36.23
N GLY A 6 -30.17 -13.42 34.93
CA GLY A 6 -28.89 -13.11 34.30
C GLY A 6 -28.49 -14.07 33.18
N PHE A 7 -29.01 -13.83 31.97
CA PHE A 7 -28.26 -14.20 30.77
C PHE A 7 -27.09 -13.22 30.65
N ALA A 8 -25.91 -13.66 31.08
CA ALA A 8 -24.66 -12.92 30.89
C ALA A 8 -24.29 -12.96 29.41
N MET A 9 -24.18 -11.78 28.78
CA MET A 9 -23.53 -11.64 27.48
C MET A 9 -22.01 -11.78 27.71
N SER A 10 -21.33 -12.60 26.91
CA SER A 10 -19.90 -12.92 27.06
C SER A 10 -19.03 -11.67 26.94
N GLU A 11 -18.07 -11.51 27.86
CA GLU A 11 -17.06 -10.44 27.92
C GLU A 11 -16.09 -10.43 26.71
N ASP A 12 -16.23 -11.35 25.75
CA ASP A 12 -15.29 -11.51 24.64
C ASP A 12 -15.42 -10.45 23.55
N ILE A 13 -16.58 -9.78 23.42
CA ILE A 13 -16.76 -8.73 22.38
C ILE A 13 -16.12 -7.40 22.81
N SER A 14 -15.97 -7.17 24.11
CA SER A 14 -15.37 -5.95 24.67
C SER A 14 -13.86 -5.86 24.45
N ARG A 15 -13.21 -6.93 23.98
CA ARG A 15 -11.76 -6.99 23.73
C ARG A 15 -11.32 -6.49 22.35
N LEU A 16 -12.24 -6.04 21.50
CA LEU A 16 -11.89 -5.41 20.23
C LEU A 16 -11.57 -3.91 20.37
N SER A 17 -11.76 -3.31 21.54
CA SER A 17 -11.29 -1.95 21.80
C SER A 17 -9.82 -1.99 22.24
N LEU A 18 -8.92 -1.78 21.27
CA LEU A 18 -7.49 -1.52 21.50
C LEU A 18 -7.31 -0.35 22.49
N GLU A 19 -6.71 -0.63 23.65
CA GLU A 19 -6.34 0.39 24.62
C GLU A 19 -5.08 1.16 24.18
N GLN A 20 -5.25 2.49 24.12
CA GLN A 20 -4.40 3.52 24.75
C GLN A 20 -2.89 3.51 24.43
N GLY A 21 -2.55 4.11 23.30
CA GLY A 21 -1.31 4.87 23.10
C GLY A 21 -1.65 6.34 22.82
N ARG A 22 -0.82 7.29 23.28
CA ARG A 22 -1.05 8.75 23.12
C ARG A 22 -1.44 9.13 21.69
N ASP A 23 -2.61 9.73 21.52
CA ASP A 23 -2.98 10.41 20.27
C ASP A 23 -2.05 11.62 20.04
N PRO A 24 -1.28 11.66 18.95
CA PRO A 24 -0.70 12.92 18.48
C PRO A 24 -1.83 13.93 18.22
N PRO A 25 -1.58 15.26 18.33
CA PRO A 25 -2.61 16.27 18.13
C PRO A 25 -3.24 16.09 16.75
N HIS A 26 -4.56 15.87 16.72
CA HIS A 26 -5.30 15.67 15.47
C HIS A 26 -5.00 16.83 14.51
N PRO A 27 -4.67 16.52 13.24
CA PRO A 27 -4.49 17.56 12.25
C PRO A 27 -5.74 18.44 12.16
N PRO A 28 -5.59 19.77 11.98
CA PRO A 28 -6.73 20.67 11.90
C PRO A 28 -7.62 20.26 10.73
N ALA A 29 -8.94 20.36 10.95
CA ALA A 29 -9.94 19.98 9.95
C ALA A 29 -9.63 20.64 8.59
N PRO A 30 -9.73 19.90 7.47
CA PRO A 30 -9.53 20.46 6.14
C PRO A 30 -10.44 21.66 5.93
N LYS A 31 -9.93 22.73 5.29
CA LYS A 31 -10.74 23.88 4.93
C LYS A 31 -11.77 23.43 3.88
N PRO A 32 -13.09 23.44 4.18
CA PRO A 32 -14.09 22.75 3.37
C PRO A 32 -14.35 23.40 2.00
N SER A 33 -13.91 24.64 1.80
CA SER A 33 -14.28 25.45 0.64
C SER A 33 -13.06 25.81 -0.18
N ALA A 34 -12.78 25.02 -1.21
CA ALA A 34 -11.82 25.33 -2.26
C ALA A 34 -12.40 24.95 -3.63
N ASN A 35 -12.02 25.70 -4.67
CA ASN A 35 -12.31 25.40 -6.08
C ASN A 35 -13.80 25.15 -6.42
N GLY A 36 -14.70 26.06 -6.05
CA GLY A 36 -16.11 26.02 -6.48
C GLY A 36 -16.97 24.94 -5.81
N ILE A 37 -16.41 24.18 -4.86
CA ILE A 37 -17.14 23.22 -4.04
C ILE A 37 -17.61 23.91 -2.76
N ILE A 38 -18.93 23.90 -2.52
CA ILE A 38 -19.54 24.37 -1.28
C ILE A 38 -19.76 23.14 -0.39
N ALA A 39 -18.89 22.94 0.60
CA ALA A 39 -19.10 21.92 1.61
C ALA A 39 -19.84 22.48 2.84
N PHE A 40 -20.72 21.67 3.40
CA PHE A 40 -21.47 21.98 4.62
C PHE A 40 -21.04 21.01 5.72
N ASP A 41 -20.73 21.56 6.89
CA ASP A 41 -20.47 20.73 8.06
C ASP A 41 -21.78 20.09 8.56
N ILE A 42 -21.83 18.76 8.51
CA ILE A 42 -22.96 17.95 8.98
C ILE A 42 -22.62 17.15 10.24
N THR A 43 -21.44 17.35 10.84
CA THR A 43 -20.92 16.53 11.95
C THR A 43 -21.94 16.42 13.09
N SER A 44 -22.43 17.56 13.59
CA SER A 44 -23.40 17.59 14.70
C SER A 44 -24.72 16.89 14.37
N LYS A 45 -25.25 17.10 13.16
CA LYS A 45 -26.49 16.48 12.68
C LYS A 45 -26.32 14.97 12.56
N PHE A 46 -25.19 14.53 12.02
CA PHE A 46 -24.88 13.12 11.81
C PHE A 46 -24.69 12.40 13.15
N THR A 47 -23.88 12.94 14.06
CA THR A 47 -23.66 12.35 15.39
C THR A 47 -24.95 12.27 16.21
N THR A 48 -25.82 13.29 16.12
CA THR A 48 -27.12 13.27 16.80
C THR A 48 -28.02 12.16 16.25
N ALA A 49 -28.09 11.99 14.93
CA ALA A 49 -28.88 10.93 14.31
C ALA A 49 -28.31 9.53 14.59
N ALA A 50 -26.98 9.36 14.52
CA ALA A 50 -26.33 8.09 14.84
C ALA A 50 -26.59 7.67 16.30
N GLY A 51 -26.66 8.62 17.23
CA GLY A 51 -26.97 8.36 18.64
C GLY A 51 -28.37 7.82 18.93
N THR A 52 -29.28 7.80 17.95
CA THR A 52 -30.60 7.17 18.12
C THR A 52 -30.61 5.67 17.83
N LEU A 53 -29.50 5.12 17.32
CA LEU A 53 -29.37 3.70 17.02
C LEU A 53 -29.13 2.89 18.30
N SER A 54 -29.81 1.75 18.41
CA SER A 54 -29.59 0.79 19.48
C SER A 54 -28.32 -0.04 19.20
N PRO A 55 -27.66 -0.58 20.24
CA PRO A 55 -26.52 -1.48 20.04
C PRO A 55 -26.87 -2.65 19.11
N GLY A 56 -26.05 -2.87 18.10
CA GLY A 56 -26.26 -3.90 17.07
C GLY A 56 -27.08 -3.46 15.86
N GLU A 57 -27.61 -2.23 15.84
CA GLU A 57 -28.25 -1.66 14.65
C GLU A 57 -27.20 -1.09 13.69
N LEU A 58 -27.43 -1.27 12.39
CA LEU A 58 -26.56 -0.79 11.33
C LEU A 58 -27.40 -0.18 10.21
N VAL A 59 -27.04 1.04 9.80
CA VAL A 59 -27.59 1.69 8.61
C VAL A 59 -26.64 1.43 7.45
N LYS A 60 -27.12 0.72 6.43
CA LYS A 60 -26.38 0.41 5.21
C LYS A 60 -27.32 0.37 4.02
N ASP A 61 -26.76 0.38 2.81
CA ASP A 61 -27.51 0.09 1.60
C ASP A 61 -28.11 -1.34 1.62
N GLY A 62 -29.22 -1.54 0.92
CA GLY A 62 -29.92 -2.83 0.86
C GLY A 62 -29.09 -3.94 0.23
N PHE A 63 -28.25 -3.62 -0.76
CA PHE A 63 -27.41 -4.57 -1.49
C PHE A 63 -26.03 -4.75 -0.88
N PHE A 64 -25.57 -3.79 -0.08
CA PHE A 64 -24.28 -3.89 0.60
C PHE A 64 -24.30 -4.99 1.67
N THR A 65 -23.31 -5.88 1.66
CA THR A 65 -23.18 -6.98 2.61
C THR A 65 -22.08 -6.71 3.62
N LEU A 66 -22.21 -7.27 4.83
CA LEU A 66 -21.14 -7.17 5.83
C LEU A 66 -19.88 -7.93 5.42
N PHE A 67 -20.00 -8.94 4.55
CA PHE A 67 -18.84 -9.66 4.03
C PHE A 67 -17.96 -8.74 3.17
N GLU A 68 -18.56 -7.87 2.35
CA GLU A 68 -17.82 -6.84 1.60
C GLU A 68 -17.10 -5.85 2.52
N SER A 69 -17.62 -5.64 3.74
CA SER A 69 -17.00 -4.75 4.73
C SER A 69 -15.70 -5.31 5.33
N VAL A 70 -15.47 -6.63 5.25
CA VAL A 70 -14.28 -7.28 5.82
C VAL A 70 -12.99 -6.86 5.11
N GLY A 71 -13.09 -6.39 3.86
CA GLY A 71 -11.97 -5.84 3.10
C GLY A 71 -11.72 -4.35 3.32
N ALA A 72 -12.48 -3.67 4.19
CA ALA A 72 -12.29 -2.24 4.45
C ALA A 72 -11.00 -1.97 5.22
N LEU A 73 -10.28 -0.91 4.83
CA LEU A 73 -9.14 -0.40 5.59
C LEU A 73 -9.63 0.50 6.72
N GLU A 74 -9.04 0.35 7.90
CA GLU A 74 -9.30 1.18 9.07
C GLU A 74 -8.25 2.29 9.15
N ILE A 75 -8.70 3.55 9.07
CA ILE A 75 -7.82 4.72 9.16
C ILE A 75 -7.33 4.87 10.60
N MET A 76 -6.06 5.27 10.78
CA MET A 76 -5.35 5.35 12.07
C MET A 76 -5.08 4.00 12.76
N ASP A 77 -5.36 2.87 12.13
CA ASP A 77 -4.89 1.58 12.64
C ASP A 77 -3.46 1.30 12.10
N PRO A 78 -2.46 1.07 12.98
CA PRO A 78 -1.06 0.89 12.55
C PRO A 78 -0.81 -0.30 11.62
N LYS A 79 -1.73 -1.27 11.54
CA LYS A 79 -1.60 -2.46 10.68
C LYS A 79 -2.39 -2.33 9.38
N MET A 80 -3.47 -1.55 9.39
CA MET A 80 -4.37 -1.41 8.24
C MET A 80 -4.17 -0.08 7.48
N ASP A 81 -3.58 0.94 8.12
CA ASP A 81 -3.32 2.25 7.52
C ASP A 81 -1.82 2.46 7.26
N SER A 82 -1.41 2.34 5.99
CA SER A 82 -0.03 2.61 5.58
C SER A 82 0.41 4.06 5.76
N GLY A 83 -0.54 4.99 5.94
CA GLY A 83 -0.26 6.39 6.28
C GLY A 83 -0.06 6.63 7.78
N CYS A 84 -0.35 5.64 8.62
CA CYS A 84 -0.15 5.68 10.07
C CYS A 84 1.30 5.26 10.41
N LEU A 85 2.27 6.07 9.97
CA LEU A 85 3.68 5.84 10.28
C LEU A 85 4.05 6.30 11.69
N GLU A 86 5.01 5.61 12.31
CA GLU A 86 5.68 6.10 13.52
C GLU A 86 6.53 7.34 13.19
N ALA A 87 6.82 8.17 14.20
CA ALA A 87 7.49 9.46 13.97
C ALA A 87 8.90 9.34 13.34
N GLU A 88 9.53 8.18 13.51
CA GLU A 88 10.83 7.85 12.93
C GLU A 88 10.76 7.18 11.54
N ASP A 89 9.58 6.72 11.11
CA ASP A 89 9.40 6.10 9.80
C ASP A 89 8.99 7.17 8.77
N SER A 90 9.72 7.26 7.66
CA SER A 90 9.35 8.10 6.51
C SER A 90 8.93 7.22 5.33
N LEU A 91 7.84 7.60 4.65
CA LEU A 91 7.50 7.02 3.34
C LEU A 91 8.54 7.40 2.27
N ASP A 92 9.25 8.50 2.48
CA ASP A 92 10.28 8.96 1.55
C ASP A 92 11.55 8.11 1.70
N VAL A 93 11.91 7.43 0.62
CA VAL A 93 13.19 6.74 0.50
C VAL A 93 14.24 7.75 0.03
N ASP A 94 15.08 8.23 0.96
CA ASP A 94 16.18 9.17 0.70
C ASP A 94 17.37 8.53 -0.06
N TYR A 95 17.11 7.72 -1.08
CA TYR A 95 18.14 7.06 -1.87
C TYR A 95 18.27 7.66 -3.27
N ASP A 96 19.47 8.20 -3.56
CA ASP A 96 19.82 8.70 -4.89
C ASP A 96 20.24 7.58 -5.84
N VAL A 97 19.34 7.21 -6.76
CA VAL A 97 19.57 6.20 -7.82
C VAL A 97 20.56 6.65 -8.90
N SER A 98 20.99 7.91 -8.89
CA SER A 98 21.96 8.44 -9.87
C SER A 98 23.41 8.33 -9.39
N ARG A 99 23.65 7.96 -8.13
CA ARG A 99 24.99 7.82 -7.57
C ARG A 99 25.79 6.78 -8.36
N PRO A 100 27.11 6.99 -8.56
CA PRO A 100 27.96 5.95 -9.13
C PRO A 100 27.89 4.64 -8.34
N LEU A 101 27.81 3.53 -9.08
CA LEU A 101 27.79 2.17 -8.53
C LEU A 101 29.09 1.44 -8.87
N LEU A 102 29.60 0.69 -7.92
CA LEU A 102 30.67 -0.29 -8.12
C LEU A 102 30.11 -1.58 -8.76
N PRO A 103 30.93 -2.37 -9.46
CA PRO A 103 30.51 -3.66 -10.01
C PRO A 103 29.91 -4.59 -8.95
N GLU A 104 30.49 -4.63 -7.75
CA GLU A 104 30.03 -5.47 -6.64
C GLU A 104 28.66 -5.03 -6.12
N GLU A 105 28.40 -3.71 -6.11
CA GLU A 105 27.09 -3.17 -5.74
C GLU A 105 26.02 -3.53 -6.77
N VAL A 106 26.34 -3.44 -8.07
CA VAL A 106 25.42 -3.87 -9.12
C VAL A 106 25.09 -5.34 -9.02
N LEU A 107 26.10 -6.19 -8.80
CA LEU A 107 25.89 -7.62 -8.61
C LEU A 107 25.03 -7.91 -7.37
N GLY A 108 25.27 -7.21 -6.25
CA GLY A 108 24.45 -7.34 -5.05
C GLY A 108 22.99 -6.93 -5.28
N ILE A 109 22.74 -5.85 -6.02
CA ILE A 109 21.38 -5.43 -6.39
C ILE A 109 20.70 -6.48 -7.28
N ILE A 110 21.42 -7.01 -8.27
CA ILE A 110 20.91 -8.05 -9.17
C ILE A 110 20.58 -9.33 -8.40
N ASP A 111 21.43 -9.75 -7.47
CA ASP A 111 21.21 -10.94 -6.65
C ASP A 111 19.95 -10.79 -5.78
N GLN A 112 19.77 -9.64 -5.13
CA GLN A 112 18.56 -9.36 -4.36
C GLN A 112 17.29 -9.31 -5.22
N LEU A 113 17.36 -8.70 -6.41
CA LEU A 113 16.25 -8.68 -7.35
C LEU A 113 15.89 -10.09 -7.85
N LEU A 114 16.89 -10.94 -8.06
CA LEU A 114 16.66 -12.35 -8.40
C LEU A 114 15.98 -13.09 -7.25
N CYS A 115 16.41 -12.90 -6.00
CA CYS A 115 15.73 -13.45 -4.84
C CYS A 115 14.27 -12.98 -4.76
N HIS A 116 14.00 -11.70 -4.99
CA HIS A 116 12.64 -11.15 -5.03
C HIS A 116 11.80 -11.74 -6.16
N GLU A 117 12.37 -11.97 -7.35
CA GLU A 117 11.68 -12.67 -8.46
C GLU A 117 11.31 -14.10 -8.04
N MET A 118 12.22 -14.82 -7.38
CA MET A 118 11.95 -16.18 -6.89
C MET A 118 10.88 -16.18 -5.78
N SER A 119 10.93 -15.23 -4.84
CA SER A 119 9.90 -15.05 -3.82
C SER A 119 8.53 -14.79 -4.44
N TRP A 120 8.47 -13.95 -5.47
CA TRP A 120 7.23 -13.72 -6.21
C TRP A 120 6.70 -15.01 -6.87
N HIS A 121 7.58 -15.78 -7.50
CA HIS A 121 7.20 -17.05 -8.12
C HIS A 121 6.67 -18.12 -7.17
N VAL A 122 6.95 -18.00 -5.86
CA VAL A 122 6.41 -18.91 -4.83
C VAL A 122 5.23 -18.32 -4.05
N GLY A 123 4.64 -17.21 -4.52
CA GLY A 123 3.36 -16.70 -4.05
C GLY A 123 3.39 -15.38 -3.28
N TYR A 124 4.57 -14.81 -3.00
CA TYR A 124 4.64 -13.49 -2.36
C TYR A 124 4.21 -12.39 -3.36
N PRO A 125 3.48 -11.35 -2.93
CA PRO A 125 2.99 -10.33 -3.86
C PRO A 125 4.13 -9.47 -4.43
N LEU A 126 3.93 -8.96 -5.65
CA LEU A 126 4.90 -8.08 -6.34
C LEU A 126 5.22 -6.81 -5.54
N SER A 127 4.22 -6.24 -4.85
CA SER A 127 4.36 -5.05 -3.99
C SER A 127 5.30 -5.27 -2.81
N GLN A 128 5.48 -6.52 -2.36
CA GLN A 128 6.36 -6.90 -1.24
C GLN A 128 7.68 -7.51 -1.70
N THR A 129 7.91 -7.63 -3.01
CA THR A 129 9.10 -8.27 -3.58
C THR A 129 9.75 -7.37 -4.62
N VAL A 130 9.53 -7.58 -5.91
CA VAL A 130 10.22 -6.86 -7.00
C VAL A 130 9.98 -5.36 -6.96
N LEU A 131 8.76 -4.93 -6.61
CA LEU A 131 8.39 -3.51 -6.60
C LEU A 131 8.90 -2.76 -5.37
N THR A 132 9.53 -3.44 -4.41
CA THR A 132 10.23 -2.79 -3.28
C THR A 132 11.55 -2.13 -3.70
N SER A 133 12.06 -2.45 -4.90
CA SER A 133 13.31 -1.89 -5.39
C SER A 133 13.13 -0.47 -5.93
N VAL A 134 13.83 0.49 -5.33
CA VAL A 134 13.89 1.90 -5.78
C VAL A 134 14.32 2.06 -7.24
N TYR A 135 15.16 1.15 -7.74
CA TYR A 135 15.60 1.15 -9.14
C TYR A 135 14.46 0.73 -10.07
N VAL A 136 13.71 -0.31 -9.69
CA VAL A 136 12.53 -0.76 -10.44
C VAL A 136 11.47 0.34 -10.45
N GLU A 137 11.20 0.95 -9.29
CA GLU A 137 10.27 2.07 -9.17
C GLU A 137 10.68 3.26 -10.06
N SER A 138 11.96 3.65 -10.03
CA SER A 138 12.49 4.75 -10.85
C SER A 138 12.37 4.50 -12.36
N ILE A 139 12.47 3.24 -12.80
CA ILE A 139 12.21 2.87 -14.20
C ILE A 139 10.72 3.00 -14.55
N LEU A 140 9.84 2.62 -13.62
CA LEU A 140 8.40 2.59 -13.85
C LEU A 140 7.71 3.94 -13.66
N MET A 141 8.32 4.87 -12.91
CA MET A 141 7.69 6.13 -12.51
C MET A 141 8.48 7.37 -12.99
N PRO A 142 7.86 8.28 -13.77
CA PRO A 142 6.55 8.14 -14.40
C PRO A 142 6.54 7.03 -15.46
N LYS A 143 5.34 6.52 -15.79
CA LYS A 143 5.15 5.42 -16.74
C LYS A 143 5.91 5.69 -18.05
N PRO A 144 6.91 4.87 -18.42
CA PRO A 144 7.64 5.07 -19.67
C PRO A 144 6.72 4.79 -20.87
N ALA A 145 6.78 5.63 -21.90
CA ALA A 145 6.04 5.43 -23.14
C ALA A 145 6.77 4.46 -24.08
N THR A 146 8.10 4.54 -24.07
CA THR A 146 8.99 3.66 -24.83
C THR A 146 10.01 2.98 -23.92
N ILE A 147 10.70 1.97 -24.45
CA ILE A 147 11.81 1.33 -23.71
C ILE A 147 12.93 2.33 -23.42
N ASP A 148 13.18 3.30 -24.29
CA ASP A 148 14.23 4.30 -24.11
C ASP A 148 13.94 5.26 -22.95
N ASP A 149 12.65 5.56 -22.71
CA ASP A 149 12.20 6.38 -21.58
C ASP A 149 12.32 5.66 -20.22
N ALA A 150 12.42 4.32 -20.25
CA ALA A 150 12.46 3.46 -19.08
C ALA A 150 13.89 3.48 -18.48
N HIS A 151 14.21 4.53 -17.71
CA HIS A 151 15.55 4.75 -17.17
C HIS A 151 15.51 5.33 -15.74
N PHE A 152 16.47 4.92 -14.90
CA PHE A 152 16.68 5.48 -13.55
C PHE A 152 16.99 6.98 -13.56
N ILE A 153 17.71 7.46 -14.58
CA ILE A 153 18.25 8.81 -14.68
C ILE A 153 17.73 9.41 -15.98
N ARG A 154 16.70 10.26 -15.89
CA ARG A 154 16.01 10.82 -17.07
C ARG A 154 16.56 12.19 -17.48
N ASN A 155 17.17 12.92 -16.55
CA ASN A 155 17.78 14.22 -16.76
C ASN A 155 19.30 14.17 -16.53
N ALA A 156 19.99 13.30 -17.26
CA ALA A 156 21.43 13.37 -17.35
C ALA A 156 21.80 14.74 -17.94
N SER A 157 22.41 15.62 -17.15
CA SER A 157 22.85 16.98 -17.51
C SER A 157 24.01 16.98 -18.52
N GLY A 158 23.94 16.13 -19.54
CA GLY A 158 24.99 15.86 -20.53
C GLY A 158 25.97 14.75 -20.13
N THR A 159 25.88 14.20 -18.91
CA THR A 159 26.77 13.12 -18.46
C THR A 159 26.19 11.75 -18.84
N PRO A 160 26.86 10.94 -19.67
CA PRO A 160 26.35 9.62 -20.02
C PRO A 160 26.24 8.72 -18.76
N PRO A 161 25.21 7.87 -18.66
CA PRO A 161 25.08 6.92 -17.56
C PRO A 161 26.34 6.07 -17.43
N SER A 162 26.77 5.77 -16.20
CA SER A 162 27.91 4.88 -16.03
C SER A 162 27.61 3.50 -16.63
N PRO A 163 28.63 2.75 -17.10
CA PRO A 163 28.42 1.40 -17.64
C PRO A 163 27.67 0.48 -16.65
N MET A 164 27.86 0.70 -15.35
CA MET A 164 27.18 -0.03 -14.29
C MET A 164 25.67 0.23 -14.27
N HIS A 165 25.23 1.48 -14.48
CA HIS A 165 23.80 1.78 -14.64
C HIS A 165 23.23 1.15 -15.90
N ALA A 166 23.99 1.07 -16.99
CA ALA A 166 23.54 0.43 -18.22
C ALA A 166 23.32 -1.08 -18.01
N VAL A 167 24.23 -1.76 -17.31
CA VAL A 167 24.10 -3.18 -16.93
C VAL A 167 22.88 -3.39 -16.04
N LEU A 168 22.75 -2.60 -14.97
CA LEU A 168 21.63 -2.72 -14.03
C LEU A 168 20.28 -2.45 -14.74
N ARG A 169 20.23 -1.43 -15.60
CA ARG A 169 19.04 -1.11 -16.40
C ARG A 169 18.64 -2.26 -17.30
N ALA A 170 19.60 -2.85 -18.02
CA ALA A 170 19.33 -3.98 -18.90
C ALA A 170 18.72 -5.16 -18.13
N TYR A 171 19.26 -5.45 -16.94
CA TYR A 171 18.72 -6.50 -16.06
C TYR A 171 17.29 -6.17 -15.59
N CYS A 172 17.06 -4.96 -15.04
CA CYS A 172 15.74 -4.55 -14.56
C CYS A 172 14.68 -4.57 -15.69
N LEU A 173 15.03 -4.17 -16.91
CA LEU A 173 14.12 -4.25 -18.06
C LEU A 173 13.78 -5.70 -18.42
N GLY A 174 14.77 -6.59 -18.37
CA GLY A 174 14.57 -8.03 -18.54
C GLY A 174 13.59 -8.59 -17.50
N LEU A 175 13.85 -8.32 -16.22
CA LEU A 175 13.00 -8.70 -15.08
C LEU A 175 11.58 -8.16 -15.21
N LEU A 176 11.41 -6.88 -15.53
CA LEU A 176 10.08 -6.31 -15.72
C LEU A 176 9.34 -6.94 -16.90
N LYS A 177 10.05 -7.31 -17.97
CA LYS A 177 9.47 -8.03 -19.10
C LYS A 177 9.09 -9.46 -18.73
N THR A 178 9.87 -10.17 -17.92
CA THR A 178 9.48 -11.51 -17.41
C THR A 178 8.24 -11.39 -16.55
N CYS A 179 8.18 -10.42 -15.63
CA CYS A 179 7.00 -10.13 -14.83
C CYS A 179 5.76 -9.86 -15.70
N GLY A 180 5.90 -9.02 -16.73
CA GLY A 180 4.83 -8.72 -17.68
C GLY A 180 4.32 -9.95 -18.44
N ASN A 181 5.23 -10.79 -18.94
CA ASN A 181 4.86 -12.00 -19.67
C ASN A 181 4.12 -13.02 -18.78
N VAL A 182 4.51 -13.16 -17.51
CA VAL A 182 3.81 -14.03 -16.55
C VAL A 182 2.44 -13.47 -16.21
N ASN A 183 2.32 -12.15 -16.00
CA ASN A 183 1.03 -11.49 -15.78
C ASN A 183 0.07 -11.68 -16.96
N GLU A 184 0.56 -11.59 -18.20
CA GLU A 184 -0.23 -11.91 -19.40
C GLU A 184 -0.71 -13.37 -19.41
N ARG A 185 0.11 -14.32 -18.96
CA ARG A 185 -0.28 -15.74 -18.87
C ARG A 185 -1.35 -16.00 -17.81
N ILE A 186 -1.25 -15.32 -16.66
CA ILE A 186 -2.26 -15.40 -15.59
C ILE A 186 -3.60 -14.84 -16.11
N LYS A 187 -3.58 -13.66 -16.74
CA LYS A 187 -4.78 -13.02 -17.32
C LYS A 187 -5.46 -13.87 -18.40
N ASN A 188 -4.70 -14.68 -19.13
CA ASN A 188 -5.22 -15.60 -20.14
C ASN A 188 -5.69 -16.94 -19.53
N GLU A 189 -5.91 -17.01 -18.21
CA GLU A 189 -6.45 -18.16 -17.45
C GLU A 189 -5.62 -19.45 -17.53
N HIS A 190 -4.32 -19.34 -17.85
CA HIS A 190 -3.43 -20.52 -17.76
C HIS A 190 -3.03 -20.83 -16.31
N TYR A 191 -3.23 -19.90 -15.37
CA TYR A 191 -2.95 -20.01 -13.93
C TYR A 191 -3.91 -19.12 -13.12
N TYR A 192 -4.19 -19.49 -11.85
CA TYR A 192 -5.06 -18.72 -10.94
C TYR A 192 -4.24 -17.80 -10.01
N GLU A 193 -4.74 -16.60 -9.75
CA GLU A 193 -4.15 -15.65 -8.79
C GLU A 193 -4.44 -16.11 -7.35
N GLY A 194 -3.43 -16.12 -6.46
CA GLY A 194 -3.60 -16.40 -5.02
C GLY A 194 -3.61 -17.87 -4.58
N LEU A 195 -3.16 -18.80 -5.43
CA LEU A 195 -2.98 -20.23 -5.06
C LEU A 195 -1.57 -20.71 -5.40
N THR A 196 -0.60 -20.30 -4.59
CA THR A 196 0.62 -21.06 -4.25
C THR A 196 0.90 -20.84 -2.78
#